data_AF-A0A399X0R2-F1
#
_entry.id   AF-A0A399X0R2-F1
#
_cell.length_a   1.000
_cell.length_b   1.000
_cell.length_c   1.000
_cell.angle_alpha   90.00
_cell.angle_beta   90.00
_cell.angle_gamma   90.00
#
_symmetry.space_group_name_H-M   'P 1'
#
loop_
_entity.id
_entity.type
_entity.pdbx_description
1 polymer ?
#
loop_
_entity_poly.entity_id
_entity_poly.type
_entity_poly.pdbx_seq_one_letter_code
_entity_poly.pdbx_strand_id
1 'polypeptide(L)'
;MTPLQRRFKYVIERLGDPFEVDNQQRIGVFAVLASAKASDLLTAAEQQGAAMPMYLAYVPFDDTTALSETVEWNGRSLAVAKAIDCSFQGATIVRILALT
;
A
#
# COMPACT_ATOMS: atom_id res chain seq x y z
N MET A 1 13.44 -13.93 -7.15
CA MET A 1 11.97 -13.96 -7.26
C MET A 1 11.45 -15.40 -7.20
N THR A 2 10.62 -15.73 -6.20
CA THR A 2 9.99 -17.05 -6.05
C THR A 2 8.78 -17.21 -6.97
N PRO A 3 8.29 -18.45 -7.23
CA PRO A 3 7.06 -18.67 -8.00
C PRO A 3 5.85 -17.93 -7.42
N LEU A 4 5.77 -17.81 -6.09
CA LEU A 4 4.66 -17.12 -5.42
C LEU A 4 4.75 -15.60 -5.58
N GLN A 5 5.94 -15.00 -5.39
CA GLN A 5 6.20 -13.59 -5.68
C GLN A 5 5.80 -13.23 -7.11
N ARG A 6 6.15 -14.07 -8.10
CA ARG A 6 5.77 -13.86 -9.51
C ARG A 6 4.26 -13.86 -9.70
N ARG A 7 3.54 -14.80 -9.07
CA ARG A 7 2.07 -14.91 -9.18
C ARG A 7 1.37 -13.68 -8.60
N PHE A 8 1.77 -13.26 -7.40
CA PHE A 8 1.19 -12.07 -6.77
C PHE A 8 1.52 -10.79 -7.54
N LYS A 9 2.77 -10.61 -7.95
CA LYS A 9 3.18 -9.48 -8.79
C LYS A 9 2.34 -9.40 -10.07
N TYR A 10 2.17 -10.52 -10.77
CA TYR A 10 1.35 -10.58 -11.98
C TYR A 10 -0.11 -10.19 -11.74
N VAL A 11 -0.72 -10.64 -10.63
CA VAL A 11 -2.10 -10.28 -10.28
C VAL A 11 -2.22 -8.78 -9.99
N ILE A 12 -1.26 -8.21 -9.24
CA ILE A 12 -1.26 -6.78 -8.91
C ILE A 12 -1.04 -5.95 -10.18
N GLU A 13 -0.07 -6.29 -11.03
CA GLU A 13 0.18 -5.58 -12.28
C GLU A 13 -0.99 -5.63 -13.26
N ARG A 14 -1.79 -6.70 -13.21
CA ARG A 14 -2.94 -6.90 -14.10
C ARG A 14 -4.23 -6.24 -13.62
N LEU A 15 -4.44 -6.18 -12.30
CA LEU A 15 -5.70 -5.71 -11.70
C LEU A 15 -5.57 -4.38 -10.96
N GLY A 16 -4.34 -3.92 -10.71
CA GLY A 16 -4.05 -2.72 -9.97
C GLY A 16 -4.23 -1.46 -10.80
N ASP A 17 -4.35 -0.35 -10.08
CA ASP A 17 -4.39 0.99 -10.63
C ASP A 17 -2.98 1.60 -10.63
N PRO A 18 -2.67 2.49 -11.60
CA PRO A 18 -1.45 3.26 -11.55
C PRO A 18 -1.50 4.32 -10.43
N PHE A 19 -0.37 4.50 -9.77
CA PHE A 19 -0.12 5.59 -8.83
C PHE A 19 1.32 6.10 -8.99
N GLU A 20 1.62 7.25 -8.41
CA GLU A 20 2.95 7.83 -8.47
C GLU A 20 3.52 8.08 -7.08
N VAL A 21 4.84 7.90 -6.95
CA VAL A 21 5.64 8.30 -5.77
C VAL A 21 6.91 8.91 -6.32
N ASP A 22 7.24 10.14 -5.91
CA ASP A 22 8.40 10.89 -6.41
C ASP A 22 8.52 10.91 -7.95
N ASN A 23 7.39 11.14 -8.65
CA ASN A 23 7.25 11.10 -10.11
C ASN A 23 7.60 9.75 -10.77
N GLN A 24 7.66 8.66 -10.00
CA GLN A 24 7.83 7.31 -10.51
C GLN A 24 6.48 6.59 -10.52
N GLN A 25 6.08 6.12 -11.71
CA GLN A 25 4.86 5.36 -11.88
C GLN A 25 5.01 3.94 -11.31
N ARG A 26 4.02 3.54 -10.51
CA ARG A 26 3.91 2.24 -9.84
C ARG A 26 2.49 1.70 -10.02
N ILE A 27 2.27 0.42 -9.70
CA ILE A 27 0.96 -0.23 -9.79
C ILE A 27 0.60 -0.85 -8.44
N GLY A 28 -0.63 -0.62 -7.98
CA GLY A 28 -1.13 -1.15 -6.72
C GLY A 28 -2.63 -1.41 -6.76
N VAL A 29 -3.11 -2.35 -5.96
CA VAL A 29 -4.56 -2.56 -5.78
C VAL A 29 -5.00 -1.78 -4.55
N PHE A 30 -5.95 -0.87 -4.73
CA PHE A 30 -6.42 0.01 -3.66
C PHE A 30 -7.73 -0.48 -3.05
N ALA A 31 -7.85 -0.39 -1.74
CA ALA A 31 -9.05 -0.70 -0.98
C ALA A 31 -9.28 0.34 0.10
N VAL A 32 -10.54 0.56 0.51
CA VAL A 32 -10.84 1.43 1.64
C VAL A 32 -10.36 0.77 2.93
N LEU A 33 -9.60 1.51 3.75
CA LEU A 33 -9.18 1.06 5.06
C LEU A 33 -10.34 1.18 6.05
N ALA A 34 -10.96 0.05 6.37
CA ALA A 34 -12.02 0.00 7.37
C ALA A 34 -11.52 0.47 8.75
N SER A 35 -12.35 1.21 9.49
CA SER A 35 -11.97 1.79 10.80
C SER A 35 -11.50 0.74 11.82
N ALA A 36 -12.13 -0.44 11.85
CA ALA A 36 -11.68 -1.55 12.70
C ALA A 36 -10.24 -1.97 12.37
N LYS A 37 -9.89 -2.01 11.08
CA LYS A 37 -8.54 -2.35 10.64
C LYS A 37 -7.55 -1.20 10.81
N ALA A 38 -8.02 0.05 10.67
CA ALA A 38 -7.20 1.23 10.95
C ALA A 38 -6.69 1.22 12.39
N SER A 39 -7.48 0.74 13.35
CA SER A 39 -7.07 0.64 14.76
C SER A 39 -5.96 -0.36 15.03
N ASP A 40 -5.81 -1.40 14.19
CA ASP A 40 -4.67 -2.31 14.27
C ASP A 40 -3.38 -1.69 13.72
N LEU A 41 -3.53 -0.75 12.78
CA LEU A 41 -2.44 -0.25 11.95
C LEU A 41 -1.98 1.15 12.38
N LEU A 42 -2.86 1.99 12.90
CA LEU A 42 -2.62 3.41 13.12
C LEU A 42 -3.00 3.77 14.55
N THR A 43 -2.22 4.66 15.15
CA THR A 43 -2.55 5.29 16.42
C THR A 43 -3.81 6.14 16.30
N ALA A 44 -4.47 6.41 17.43
CA ALA A 44 -5.65 7.28 17.44
C ALA A 44 -5.35 8.70 16.91
N ALA A 45 -4.14 9.21 17.15
CA ALA A 45 -3.71 10.51 16.66
C ALA A 45 -3.57 10.54 15.13
N GLU A 46 -2.95 9.52 14.54
CA GLU A 46 -2.85 9.38 13.07
C GLU A 46 -4.23 9.27 12.41
N GLN A 47 -5.14 8.50 13.00
CA GLN A 47 -6.50 8.35 12.47
C GLN A 47 -7.33 9.64 12.56
N GLN A 48 -7.15 10.44 13.62
CA GLN A 48 -7.87 11.71 13.78
C GLN A 48 -7.33 12.81 12.85
N GLY A 49 -6.04 12.76 12.52
CA GLY A 49 -5.41 13.69 11.58
C GLY A 49 -5.56 13.32 10.10
N ALA A 50 -5.92 12.08 9.80
CA ALA A 50 -6.05 11.55 8.44
C ALA A 50 -7.24 12.13 7.68
N ALA A 51 -7.08 12.30 6.37
CA ALA A 51 -8.21 12.62 5.51
C ALA A 51 -9.06 11.36 5.28
N MET A 52 -10.39 11.51 5.35
CA MET A 52 -11.31 10.40 5.12
C MET A 52 -11.75 10.34 3.65
N PRO A 53 -11.89 9.14 3.06
CA PRO A 53 -11.55 7.84 3.66
C PRO A 53 -10.03 7.56 3.60
N MET A 54 -9.55 6.77 4.56
CA MET A 54 -8.21 6.17 4.51
C MET A 54 -8.20 4.96 3.56
N TYR A 55 -7.03 4.58 3.06
CA TYR A 55 -6.88 3.49 2.08
C TYR A 55 -5.80 2.48 2.45
N LEU A 56 -5.90 1.30 1.85
CA LEU A 56 -4.83 0.32 1.75
C LEU A 56 -4.42 0.21 0.29
N ALA A 57 -3.11 0.12 0.03
CA ALA A 57 -2.59 -0.29 -1.27
C ALA A 57 -1.81 -1.58 -1.14
N TYR A 58 -2.17 -2.58 -1.93
CA TYR A 58 -1.40 -3.81 -2.09
C TYR A 58 -0.45 -3.64 -3.26
N VAL A 59 0.85 -3.62 -2.99
CA VAL A 59 1.91 -3.40 -3.97
C VAL A 59 2.82 -4.64 -4.07
N PRO A 60 3.52 -4.82 -5.21
CA PRO A 60 4.44 -5.94 -5.38
C PRO A 60 5.50 -6.00 -4.27
N PHE A 61 6.07 -7.18 -4.03
CA PHE A 61 7.11 -7.38 -3.02
C PHE A 61 8.38 -6.55 -3.24
N ASP A 62 8.63 -6.12 -4.49
CA ASP A 62 9.78 -5.31 -4.88
C ASP A 62 9.46 -3.82 -5.00
N ASP A 63 8.24 -3.41 -4.62
CA ASP A 63 7.91 -2.01 -4.46
C ASP A 63 8.66 -1.40 -3.27
N THR A 64 9.31 -0.27 -3.50
CA THR A 64 10.17 0.38 -2.52
C THR A 64 9.45 1.46 -1.71
N THR A 65 8.14 1.66 -1.90
CA THR A 65 7.42 2.77 -1.29
C THR A 65 7.51 2.66 0.23
N ALA A 66 8.05 3.70 0.87
CA ALA A 66 8.41 3.73 2.26
C ALA A 66 7.43 4.57 3.10
N LEU A 67 7.57 4.46 4.42
CA LEU A 67 6.88 5.30 5.38
C LEU A 67 7.14 6.79 5.09
N SER A 68 6.11 7.62 5.23
CA SER A 68 6.14 9.07 5.01
C SER A 68 6.31 9.53 3.56
N GLU A 69 6.47 8.62 2.60
CA GLU A 69 6.37 8.98 1.18
C GLU A 69 4.93 9.34 0.83
N THR A 70 4.78 10.16 -0.22
CA THR A 70 3.49 10.59 -0.73
C THR A 70 3.12 9.77 -1.95
N VAL A 71 1.93 9.16 -1.91
CA VAL A 71 1.30 8.44 -3.01
C VAL A 71 0.29 9.35 -3.69
N GLU A 72 0.53 9.64 -4.97
CA GLU A 72 -0.42 10.32 -5.84
C GLU A 72 -1.27 9.26 -6.57
N TRP A 73 -2.56 9.18 -6.23
CA TRP A 73 -3.48 8.21 -6.81
C TRP A 73 -4.86 8.83 -7.01
N ASN A 74 -5.41 8.71 -8.22
CA ASN A 74 -6.76 9.17 -8.56
C ASN A 74 -7.03 10.65 -8.17
N GLY A 75 -6.05 11.52 -8.40
CA GLY A 75 -6.11 12.95 -8.04
C GLY A 75 -6.03 13.25 -6.54
N ARG A 76 -5.60 12.27 -5.73
CA ARG A 76 -5.41 12.40 -4.28
C ARG A 76 -3.94 12.25 -3.94
N SER A 77 -3.49 13.10 -3.02
CA SER A 77 -2.18 13.02 -2.39
C SER A 77 -2.36 12.37 -1.03
N LEU A 78 -1.83 11.16 -0.85
CA LEU A 78 -2.00 10.34 0.36
C LEU A 78 -0.64 10.06 0.99
N ALA A 79 -0.53 10.23 2.30
CA ALA A 79 0.71 9.91 3.01
C ALA A 79 0.74 8.42 3.35
N VAL A 80 1.90 7.78 3.16
CA VAL A 80 2.12 6.41 3.62
C VAL A 80 2.34 6.43 5.13
N ALA A 81 1.31 6.07 5.88
CA ALA A 81 1.36 6.01 7.34
C ALA A 81 2.00 4.71 7.86
N LYS A 82 1.92 3.61 7.09
CA LYS A 82 2.67 2.38 7.33
C LYS A 82 2.96 1.62 6.05
N ALA A 83 4.07 0.89 6.06
CA ALA A 83 4.43 -0.10 5.05
C ALA A 83 4.69 -1.46 5.72
N ILE A 84 3.97 -2.49 5.30
CA ILE A 84 3.94 -3.79 5.97
C ILE A 84 4.24 -4.89 4.96
N ASP A 85 5.29 -5.67 5.23
CA ASP A 85 5.67 -6.79 4.38
C ASP A 85 4.86 -8.03 4.76
N CYS A 86 4.07 -8.55 3.80
CA CYS A 86 3.38 -9.82 3.94
C CYS A 86 4.28 -10.95 3.43
N SER A 87 4.72 -11.80 4.34
CA SER A 87 5.69 -12.87 4.06
C SER A 87 5.06 -14.25 4.09
N PHE A 88 5.52 -15.11 3.18
CA PHE A 88 5.20 -16.54 3.17
C PHE A 88 6.50 -17.34 3.09
N GLN A 89 6.69 -18.27 4.02
CA GLN A 89 7.91 -19.10 4.11
C GLN A 89 9.22 -18.28 4.08
N GLY A 90 9.23 -17.13 4.78
CA GLY A 90 10.41 -16.27 4.89
C GLY A 90 10.65 -15.32 3.71
N ALA A 91 9.80 -15.33 2.68
CA ALA A 91 9.88 -14.39 1.56
C ALA A 91 8.69 -13.43 1.57
N THR A 92 8.95 -12.12 1.46
CA THR A 92 7.90 -11.11 1.22
C THR A 92 7.26 -11.38 -0.15
N ILE A 93 5.94 -11.52 -0.19
CA ILE A 93 5.17 -11.80 -1.41
C ILE A 93 4.38 -10.59 -1.91
N VAL A 94 3.97 -9.73 -0.99
CA VAL A 94 3.23 -8.49 -1.21
C VAL A 94 3.61 -7.53 -0.10
N ARG A 95 3.60 -6.24 -0.38
CA ARG A 95 3.72 -5.19 0.62
C ARG A 95 2.40 -4.42 0.68
N ILE A 96 1.97 -4.09 1.89
CA ILE A 96 0.72 -3.36 2.15
C ILE A 96 1.09 -1.98 2.65
N LEU A 97 0.57 -0.96 1.98
CA LEU A 97 0.70 0.45 2.38
C LEU A 97 -0.61 0.89 3.03
N ALA A 98 -0.54 1.42 4.25
CA ALA A 98 -1.66 2.14 4.85
C ALA A 98 -1.52 3.62 4.50
N LEU A 99 -2.57 4.18 3.90
CA LEU A 99 -2.58 5.50 3.29
C LEU A 99 -3.61 6.39 3.99
N THR A 100 -3.21 7.61 4.33
CA THR A 100 -4.00 8.59 5.10
C THR A 100 -4.02 9.97 4.46
#